data_AF-A0AAD2H5Y9-F1
#
_entry.id   AF-A0AAD2H5Y9-F1
#
_cell.length_a   1.000
_cell.length_b   1.000
_cell.length_c   1.000
_cell.angle_alpha   90.00
_cell.angle_beta   90.00
_cell.angle_gamma   90.00
#
_symmetry.space_group_name_H-M   'P 1'
#
loop_
_entity.id
_entity.type
_entity.pdbx_description
1 polymer ?
#
loop_
_entity_poly.entity_id
_entity_poly.type
_entity_poly.pdbx_seq_one_letter_code
_entity_poly.pdbx_strand_id
1 'polypeptide(L)'
;MFTSVKSLYDRITLTPLTAIFFLFCFVHCFVEGFIQAYIYTTDSTAYGVTTSILQQAKVPDSDFSILRRTPGNDTLQLCNMVPTYVAAQQCELIFETGHPNMTVPQNFNLTNGNESKLFADTDLKISATPDSDDSVHVTLFSGESVTMNQMCTLVLTYPHQVLMNAEREDIVLVVTQFWILCISVFAIAYTSVPHLIAALCFRTLATAWSMYIIWRTNDIYSRFTLLLEHEDSPCQVKVDELFAGYFATRRNLQIPDLTLNTVALAVSIYLTVKLIKIYGPNTFNRVGAPKHIIRIYNYFLAVFVSFQLAAFLLVAMVCLWLDQMLDKGNAIGDSTFHRPLYIALSICTLALLTPWIAMGWYSVRREWKRLMLGFLGISAIIFASWILMAKSWSFAFTFVNWPFFACLIVASTLSLLSTIVFGVLSLLHFGKGLAHYLYVDQVLAKAGFEEDVFEKDVSAKEKEWDELDMSDMPTYTLNFTTQIQNRDVEK
;
A
#
# COMPACT_ATOMS: atom_id res chain seq x y z
N MET A 1 -19.53 0.17 -16.91
CA MET A 1 -20.40 0.98 -16.02
C MET A 1 -19.74 2.34 -15.88
N PHE A 2 -19.68 3.11 -16.96
CA PHE A 2 -19.18 4.48 -16.93
C PHE A 2 -20.38 5.38 -16.65
N THR A 3 -20.43 6.00 -15.48
CA THR A 3 -21.34 7.11 -15.25
C THR A 3 -20.94 8.23 -16.23
N SER A 4 -21.92 8.83 -16.90
CA SER A 4 -21.66 10.04 -17.69
C SER A 4 -20.97 11.07 -16.77
N VAL A 5 -19.92 11.73 -17.26
CA VAL A 5 -19.16 12.76 -16.51
C VAL A 5 -20.10 13.78 -15.88
N LYS A 6 -21.20 14.11 -16.59
CA LYS A 6 -22.27 14.97 -16.08
C LYS A 6 -22.89 14.44 -14.79
N SER A 7 -23.24 13.15 -14.73
CA SER A 7 -23.81 12.54 -13.53
C SER A 7 -22.83 12.52 -12.36
N LEU A 8 -21.53 12.40 -12.62
CA LEU A 8 -20.51 12.50 -11.58
C LEU A 8 -20.43 13.94 -11.05
N TYR A 9 -20.39 14.92 -11.94
CA TYR A 9 -20.36 16.34 -11.60
C TYR A 9 -21.59 16.75 -10.77
N ASP A 10 -22.78 16.32 -11.16
CA ASP A 10 -24.03 16.61 -10.45
C ASP A 10 -24.00 16.02 -9.03
N ARG A 11 -23.40 14.83 -8.85
CA ARG A 11 -23.24 14.19 -7.53
C ARG A 11 -22.19 14.85 -6.65
N ILE A 12 -21.08 15.30 -7.22
CA ILE A 12 -20.03 16.00 -6.47
C ILE A 12 -20.57 17.34 -5.96
N THR A 13 -21.30 18.07 -6.80
CA THR A 13 -21.87 19.38 -6.48
C THR A 13 -23.19 19.32 -5.70
N LEU A 14 -23.73 18.12 -5.47
CA LEU A 14 -25.02 17.91 -4.79
C LEU A 14 -25.05 18.51 -3.37
N THR A 15 -23.94 18.40 -2.63
CA THR A 15 -23.84 18.97 -1.28
C THR A 15 -22.52 19.71 -1.11
N PRO A 16 -22.50 20.81 -0.33
CA PRO A 16 -21.24 21.51 -0.03
C PRO A 16 -20.23 20.59 0.68
N LEU A 17 -20.71 19.62 1.48
CA LEU A 17 -19.85 18.68 2.19
C LEU A 17 -19.11 17.72 1.24
N THR A 18 -19.80 17.17 0.24
CA THR A 18 -19.17 16.29 -0.76
C THR A 18 -18.18 17.04 -1.64
N ALA A 19 -18.50 18.29 -1.99
CA ALA A 19 -17.57 19.16 -2.72
C ALA A 19 -16.31 19.46 -1.90
N ILE A 20 -16.46 19.81 -0.61
CA ILE A 20 -15.32 20.04 0.30
C ILE A 20 -14.47 18.77 0.44
N PHE A 21 -15.09 17.61 0.66
CA PHE A 21 -14.36 16.34 0.78
C PHE A 21 -13.59 16.00 -0.49
N PHE A 22 -14.21 16.13 -1.67
CA PHE A 22 -13.54 15.92 -2.94
C PHE A 22 -12.35 16.87 -3.13
N LEU A 23 -12.57 18.18 -2.95
CA LEU A 23 -11.54 19.19 -3.11
C LEU A 23 -10.37 18.94 -2.16
N PHE A 24 -10.67 18.61 -0.91
CA PHE A 24 -9.67 18.27 0.09
C PHE A 24 -8.83 17.04 -0.32
N CYS A 25 -9.49 15.93 -0.70
CA CYS A 25 -8.79 14.72 -1.16
C CYS A 25 -7.93 15.00 -2.40
N PHE A 26 -8.44 15.81 -3.33
CA PHE A 26 -7.73 16.20 -4.55
C PHE A 26 -6.49 17.03 -4.23
N VAL A 27 -6.65 18.17 -3.54
CA VAL A 27 -5.53 19.06 -3.19
C VAL A 27 -4.46 18.30 -2.43
N HIS A 28 -4.87 17.52 -1.43
CA HIS A 28 -3.92 16.77 -0.64
C HIS A 28 -3.20 15.69 -1.46
N CYS A 29 -3.89 14.93 -2.32
CA CYS A 29 -3.23 13.93 -3.17
C CYS A 29 -2.10 14.56 -4.01
N PHE A 30 -2.31 15.76 -4.57
CA PHE A 30 -1.28 16.44 -5.36
C PHE A 30 -0.16 17.00 -4.49
N VAL A 31 -0.48 17.71 -3.40
CA VAL A 31 0.56 18.26 -2.50
C VAL A 31 1.44 17.14 -1.95
N GLU A 32 0.83 16.05 -1.50
CA GLU A 32 1.52 14.89 -0.98
C GLU A 32 2.33 14.16 -2.06
N GLY A 33 1.72 13.94 -3.23
CA GLY A 33 2.40 13.33 -4.36
C GLY A 33 3.62 14.13 -4.82
N PHE A 34 3.56 15.47 -4.75
CA PHE A 34 4.73 16.32 -5.03
C PHE A 34 5.83 16.15 -3.98
N ILE A 35 5.50 16.17 -2.69
CA ILE A 35 6.50 15.97 -1.63
C ILE A 35 7.16 14.59 -1.79
N GLN A 36 6.38 13.54 -1.99
CA GLN A 36 6.89 12.18 -2.19
C GLN A 36 7.71 12.05 -3.47
N ALA A 37 7.36 12.77 -4.54
CA ALA A 37 8.19 12.82 -5.75
C ALA A 37 9.56 13.50 -5.51
N TYR A 38 9.63 14.58 -4.72
CA TYR A 38 10.91 15.20 -4.35
C TYR A 38 11.76 14.29 -3.46
N ILE A 39 11.10 13.60 -2.52
CA ILE A 39 11.71 12.58 -1.66
C ILE A 39 12.30 11.45 -2.53
N TYR A 40 11.54 10.96 -3.51
CA TYR A 40 12.00 9.98 -4.51
C TYR A 40 13.21 10.48 -5.30
N THR A 41 13.19 11.71 -5.82
CA THR A 41 14.33 12.27 -6.55
C THR A 41 15.58 12.33 -5.67
N THR A 42 15.42 12.71 -4.39
CA THR A 42 16.51 12.77 -3.41
C THR A 42 17.12 11.39 -3.17
N ASP A 43 16.28 10.34 -3.04
CA ASP A 43 16.72 8.95 -2.90
C ASP A 43 17.40 8.42 -4.16
N SER A 44 16.83 8.69 -5.33
CA SER A 44 17.37 8.26 -6.61
C SER A 44 18.75 8.88 -6.89
N THR A 45 18.96 10.16 -6.55
CA THR A 45 20.28 10.80 -6.65
C THR A 45 21.30 10.15 -5.72
N ALA A 46 20.95 9.92 -4.45
CA ALA A 46 21.85 9.28 -3.49
C ALA A 46 22.16 7.82 -3.87
N TYR A 47 21.15 7.09 -4.34
CA TYR A 47 21.31 5.75 -4.89
C TYR A 47 22.26 5.75 -6.11
N GLY A 48 22.08 6.71 -7.03
CA GLY A 48 22.95 6.89 -8.20
C GLY A 48 24.42 7.07 -7.82
N VAL A 49 24.72 7.87 -6.79
CA VAL A 49 26.09 8.06 -6.28
C VAL A 49 26.71 6.73 -5.85
N THR A 50 26.01 5.95 -5.01
CA THR A 50 26.53 4.65 -4.56
C THR A 50 26.69 3.66 -5.71
N THR A 51 25.72 3.62 -6.63
CA THR A 51 25.75 2.75 -7.82
C THR A 51 26.96 3.04 -8.68
N SER A 52 27.26 4.32 -8.94
CA SER A 52 28.41 4.69 -9.76
C SER A 52 29.74 4.35 -9.08
N ILE A 53 29.86 4.53 -7.75
CA ILE A 53 31.07 4.15 -7.01
C ILE A 53 31.27 2.63 -7.04
N LEU A 54 30.22 1.84 -6.76
CA LEU A 54 30.29 0.39 -6.74
C LEU A 54 30.58 -0.20 -8.12
N GLN A 55 29.96 0.32 -9.18
CA GLN A 55 30.25 -0.08 -10.55
C GLN A 55 31.69 0.26 -10.96
N GLN A 56 32.19 1.43 -10.55
CA GLN A 56 33.56 1.82 -10.85
C GLN A 56 34.58 0.97 -10.09
N ALA A 57 34.25 0.57 -8.87
CA ALA A 57 34.99 -0.40 -8.07
C ALA A 57 34.80 -1.84 -8.56
N LYS A 58 33.86 -2.13 -9.48
CA LYS A 58 33.52 -3.49 -9.94
C LYS A 58 33.10 -4.44 -8.81
N VAL A 59 32.45 -3.90 -7.78
CA VAL A 59 31.84 -4.74 -6.75
C VAL A 59 30.73 -5.55 -7.43
N PRO A 60 30.70 -6.89 -7.29
CA PRO A 60 29.68 -7.71 -7.93
C PRO A 60 28.27 -7.33 -7.45
N ASP A 61 27.34 -7.11 -8.38
CA ASP A 61 25.92 -6.84 -8.08
C ASP A 61 25.22 -8.02 -7.37
N SER A 62 25.83 -9.21 -7.42
CA SER A 62 25.35 -10.42 -6.77
C SER A 62 25.56 -10.45 -5.25
N ASP A 63 26.36 -9.54 -4.71
CA ASP A 63 26.70 -9.54 -3.29
C ASP A 63 25.76 -8.64 -2.50
N PHE A 64 25.51 -9.03 -1.25
CA PHE A 64 24.71 -8.23 -0.35
C PHE A 64 25.25 -8.16 1.06
N SER A 65 24.96 -7.03 1.69
CA SER A 65 25.48 -6.69 2.99
C SER A 65 24.47 -6.99 4.09
N ILE A 66 24.96 -7.43 5.24
CA ILE A 66 24.17 -7.64 6.43
C ILE A 66 24.84 -6.88 7.57
N LEU A 67 24.19 -5.83 8.05
CA LEU A 67 24.61 -5.13 9.26
C LEU A 67 23.96 -5.78 10.48
N ARG A 68 24.76 -6.41 11.34
CA ARG A 68 24.33 -6.95 12.62
C ARG A 68 24.73 -5.99 13.74
N ARG A 69 23.73 -5.49 14.46
CA ARG A 69 23.94 -4.63 15.61
C ARG A 69 23.87 -5.40 16.91
N THR A 70 24.97 -5.42 17.65
CA THR A 70 25.06 -5.99 18.99
C THR A 70 25.51 -4.87 19.92
N PRO A 71 24.97 -4.75 21.15
CA PRO A 71 25.41 -3.70 22.07
C PRO A 71 26.94 -3.70 22.24
N GLY A 72 27.61 -2.67 21.71
CA GLY A 72 29.06 -2.51 21.75
C GLY A 72 29.86 -3.29 20.69
N ASN A 73 29.20 -4.03 19.78
CA ASN A 73 29.87 -4.68 18.65
C ASN A 73 28.95 -4.71 17.42
N ASP A 74 29.11 -3.72 16.54
CA ASP A 74 28.44 -3.70 15.24
C ASP A 74 29.35 -4.34 14.19
N THR A 75 28.79 -5.29 13.45
CA THR A 75 29.51 -6.04 12.41
C THR A 75 28.77 -5.91 11.08
N LEU A 76 29.52 -5.64 10.01
CA LEU A 76 29.04 -5.67 8.64
C LEU A 76 29.66 -6.88 7.94
N GLN A 77 28.81 -7.72 7.38
CA GLN A 77 29.22 -8.89 6.62
C GLN A 77 28.74 -8.75 5.18
N LEU A 78 29.57 -9.17 4.24
CA LEU A 78 29.23 -9.27 2.83
C LEU A 78 28.99 -10.74 2.49
N CYS A 79 27.87 -11.04 1.85
CA CYS A 79 27.44 -12.37 1.51
C CYS A 79 27.17 -12.47 0.02
N ASN A 80 27.63 -13.54 -0.62
CA ASN A 80 27.34 -13.85 -2.03
C ASN A 80 26.07 -14.70 -2.22
N MET A 81 25.50 -15.22 -1.12
CA MET A 81 24.26 -15.98 -1.13
C MET A 81 23.46 -15.75 0.15
N VAL A 82 22.13 -15.81 0.04
CA VAL A 82 21.23 -15.68 1.19
C VAL A 82 21.57 -16.77 2.21
N PRO A 83 21.98 -16.42 3.45
CA PRO A 83 22.43 -17.41 4.41
C PRO A 83 21.29 -18.38 4.74
N THR A 84 21.48 -19.63 4.35
CA THR A 84 20.64 -20.74 4.83
C THR A 84 21.22 -21.28 6.12
N TYR A 85 20.42 -21.97 6.93
CA TYR A 85 20.87 -22.61 8.18
C TYR A 85 22.13 -23.49 8.01
N VAL A 86 22.36 -24.04 6.81
CA VAL A 86 23.49 -24.93 6.50
C VAL A 86 24.72 -24.17 5.98
N ALA A 87 24.54 -22.94 5.47
CA ALA A 87 25.57 -22.18 4.75
C ALA A 87 25.88 -20.82 5.39
N ALA A 88 25.69 -20.68 6.71
CA ALA A 88 26.09 -19.48 7.47
C ALA A 88 27.61 -19.16 7.38
N GLN A 89 28.40 -20.00 6.69
CA GLN A 89 29.84 -19.88 6.50
C GLN A 89 30.28 -19.09 5.25
N GLN A 90 29.36 -18.58 4.41
CA GLN A 90 29.74 -17.88 3.16
C GLN A 90 29.67 -16.35 3.23
N CYS A 91 29.51 -15.77 4.42
CA CYS A 91 29.57 -14.33 4.60
C CYS A 91 30.95 -13.95 5.15
N GLU A 92 31.57 -12.95 4.56
CA GLU A 92 32.88 -12.46 4.96
C GLU A 92 32.72 -11.16 5.75
N LEU A 93 33.48 -11.02 6.83
CA LEU A 93 33.44 -9.85 7.69
C LEU A 93 34.20 -8.70 7.00
N ILE A 94 33.50 -7.60 6.75
CA ILE A 94 34.07 -6.41 6.08
C ILE A 94 34.24 -5.23 7.03
N PHE A 95 33.52 -5.20 8.15
CA PHE A 95 33.69 -4.19 9.20
C PHE A 95 33.25 -4.73 10.56
N GLU A 96 33.98 -4.36 11.61
CA GLU A 96 33.68 -4.66 13.02
C GLU A 96 34.18 -3.49 13.86
N THR A 97 33.34 -3.04 14.79
CA THR A 97 33.69 -1.93 15.68
C THR A 97 34.90 -2.31 16.55
N GLY A 98 35.87 -1.41 16.70
CA GLY A 98 37.10 -1.65 17.47
C GLY A 98 38.17 -2.49 16.75
N HIS A 99 38.00 -2.82 15.47
CA HIS A 99 38.96 -3.57 14.67
C HIS A 99 39.31 -2.86 13.34
N PRO A 100 40.10 -1.76 13.38
CA PRO A 100 40.35 -0.89 12.21
C PRO A 100 41.20 -1.55 11.10
N ASN A 101 41.93 -2.63 11.40
CA ASN A 101 42.89 -3.25 10.49
C ASN A 101 42.37 -4.57 9.92
N MET A 102 41.27 -4.50 9.15
CA MET A 102 40.79 -5.67 8.40
C MET A 102 41.45 -5.75 7.03
N THR A 103 41.88 -6.96 6.65
CA THR A 103 42.38 -7.24 5.31
C THR A 103 41.22 -7.55 4.37
N VAL A 104 41.31 -7.05 3.14
CA VAL A 104 40.36 -7.41 2.07
C VAL A 104 40.35 -8.94 1.91
N PRO A 105 39.18 -9.57 1.92
CA PRO A 105 39.10 -11.00 1.67
C PRO A 105 39.58 -11.36 0.26
N GLN A 106 40.31 -12.46 0.11
CA GLN A 106 40.92 -12.87 -1.16
C GLN A 106 39.90 -13.08 -2.29
N ASN A 107 38.65 -13.41 -1.96
CA ASN A 107 37.57 -13.65 -2.92
C ASN A 107 37.07 -12.38 -3.60
N PHE A 108 37.36 -11.20 -3.03
CA PHE A 108 36.92 -9.91 -3.54
C PHE A 108 38.03 -9.12 -4.21
N ASN A 109 39.15 -9.74 -4.61
CA ASN A 109 40.26 -9.03 -5.25
C ASN A 109 39.84 -8.48 -6.65
N LEU A 110 39.64 -7.16 -6.75
CA LEU A 110 38.98 -6.45 -7.87
C LEU A 110 39.92 -6.23 -9.07
N THR A 111 40.73 -7.23 -9.45
CA THR A 111 41.78 -7.00 -10.45
C THR A 111 41.26 -6.71 -11.88
N ASN A 112 41.74 -5.58 -12.42
CA ASN A 112 41.96 -5.19 -13.82
C ASN A 112 40.80 -5.26 -14.84
N GLY A 113 40.32 -4.07 -15.20
CA GLY A 113 39.38 -3.80 -16.28
C GLY A 113 39.33 -2.29 -16.52
N ASN A 114 39.66 -1.85 -17.72
CA ASN A 114 40.03 -0.47 -18.05
C ASN A 114 38.84 0.40 -18.50
N GLU A 115 37.66 0.24 -17.92
CA GLU A 115 36.49 1.04 -18.30
C GLU A 115 36.17 2.12 -17.25
N SER A 116 36.38 3.38 -17.62
CA SER A 116 35.88 4.55 -16.90
C SER A 116 34.52 4.92 -17.48
N LYS A 117 33.45 4.89 -16.67
CA LYS A 117 32.13 5.38 -17.09
C LYS A 117 31.87 6.75 -16.44
N LEU A 118 31.73 7.78 -17.27
CA LEU A 118 31.31 9.11 -16.83
C LEU A 118 29.78 9.15 -16.78
N PHE A 119 29.18 9.27 -15.60
CA PHE A 119 27.74 9.52 -15.47
C PHE A 119 27.45 11.02 -15.57
N ALA A 120 26.64 11.41 -16.55
CA ALA A 120 26.40 12.80 -16.93
C ALA A 120 25.37 13.54 -16.06
N ASP A 121 24.76 12.87 -15.07
CA ASP A 121 23.56 13.38 -14.38
C ASP A 121 23.80 13.78 -12.91
N THR A 122 25.04 13.73 -12.44
CA THR A 122 25.42 14.26 -11.13
C THR A 122 26.66 15.15 -11.28
N ASP A 123 26.70 16.28 -10.56
CA ASP A 123 27.88 17.16 -10.47
C ASP A 123 29.11 16.47 -9.82
N LEU A 124 28.97 15.19 -9.44
CA LEU A 124 30.01 14.35 -8.88
C LEU A 124 30.89 13.78 -10.00
N LYS A 125 32.17 14.16 -10.01
CA LYS A 125 33.15 13.57 -10.94
C LYS A 125 33.80 12.35 -10.29
N ILE A 126 33.36 11.17 -10.71
CA ILE A 126 33.96 9.89 -10.32
C ILE A 126 35.00 9.52 -11.37
N SER A 127 36.21 9.18 -10.95
CA SER A 127 37.27 8.69 -11.84
C SER A 127 38.01 7.55 -11.16
N ALA A 128 38.10 6.40 -11.82
CA ALA A 128 39.07 5.39 -11.42
C ALA A 128 40.43 5.74 -12.01
N THR A 129 41.47 5.72 -11.18
CA THR A 129 42.84 5.64 -11.67
C THR A 129 43.15 4.16 -11.93
N PRO A 130 43.60 3.79 -13.14
CA PRO A 130 44.00 2.42 -13.46
C PRO A 130 45.34 2.01 -12.82
N ASP A 131 45.80 2.71 -11.77
CA ASP A 131 47.08 2.45 -11.12
C ASP A 131 46.93 1.34 -10.05
N SER A 132 48.05 0.72 -9.68
CA SER A 132 48.19 -0.60 -9.03
C SER A 132 47.39 -0.92 -7.74
N ASP A 133 46.64 0.03 -7.19
CA ASP A 133 46.08 -0.04 -5.82
C ASP A 133 44.55 -0.24 -5.77
N ASP A 134 43.88 -0.51 -6.90
CA ASP A 134 42.42 -0.78 -6.99
C ASP A 134 41.55 0.24 -6.21
N SER A 135 42.00 1.50 -6.15
CA SER A 135 41.33 2.58 -5.43
C SER A 135 40.47 3.44 -6.35
N VAL A 136 39.35 3.96 -5.81
CA VAL A 136 38.42 4.82 -6.55
C VAL A 136 38.59 6.26 -6.09
N HIS A 137 38.89 7.18 -7.00
CA HIS A 137 38.93 8.61 -6.70
C HIS A 137 37.55 9.23 -6.92
N VAL A 138 36.97 9.76 -5.85
CA VAL A 138 35.69 10.48 -5.89
C VAL A 138 35.96 11.94 -5.66
N THR A 139 35.62 12.80 -6.62
CA THR A 139 35.62 14.25 -6.42
C THR A 139 34.29 14.63 -5.79
N LEU A 140 34.33 15.03 -4.52
CA LEU A 140 33.18 15.45 -3.73
C LEU A 140 32.60 16.77 -4.27
N PHE A 141 31.37 17.09 -3.85
CA PHE A 141 30.70 18.36 -4.17
C PHE A 141 31.45 19.59 -3.64
N SER A 142 32.30 19.42 -2.62
CA SER A 142 33.21 20.46 -2.11
C SER A 142 34.37 20.77 -3.07
N GLY A 143 34.58 19.96 -4.10
CA GLY A 143 35.75 19.99 -4.98
C GLY A 143 36.96 19.21 -4.41
N GLU A 144 36.84 18.65 -3.21
CA GLU A 144 37.87 17.81 -2.60
C GLU A 144 37.83 16.40 -3.20
N SER A 145 38.99 15.86 -3.55
CA SER A 145 39.10 14.49 -4.06
C SER A 145 39.43 13.54 -2.91
N VAL A 146 38.58 12.53 -2.69
CA VAL A 146 38.81 11.48 -1.70
C VAL A 146 39.10 10.16 -2.42
N THR A 147 40.18 9.50 -2.00
CA THR A 147 40.55 8.15 -2.42
C THR A 147 39.86 7.12 -1.56
N MET A 148 38.95 6.34 -2.15
CA MET A 148 38.30 5.22 -1.49
C MET A 148 39.09 3.95 -1.73
N ASN A 149 39.56 3.31 -0.66
CA ASN A 149 40.16 1.98 -0.72
C ASN A 149 39.09 0.92 -1.03
N GLN A 150 39.54 -0.28 -1.39
CA GLN A 150 38.67 -1.41 -1.69
C GLN A 150 37.77 -1.82 -0.52
N MET A 151 38.23 -1.73 0.72
CA MET A 151 37.38 -2.03 1.88
C MET A 151 36.23 -1.03 2.03
N CYS A 152 36.49 0.25 1.77
CA CYS A 152 35.49 1.30 1.83
C CYS A 152 34.40 1.11 0.77
N THR A 153 34.79 0.73 -0.45
CA THR A 153 33.81 0.45 -1.51
C THR A 153 32.94 -0.77 -1.16
N LEU A 154 33.50 -1.80 -0.52
CA LEU A 154 32.70 -2.92 0.00
C LEU A 154 31.75 -2.49 1.13
N VAL A 155 32.16 -1.58 2.02
CA VAL A 155 31.26 -1.02 3.05
C VAL A 155 30.09 -0.25 2.44
N LEU A 156 30.29 0.43 1.29
CA LEU A 156 29.24 1.17 0.58
C LEU A 156 28.11 0.29 0.00
N THR A 157 28.29 -1.04 -0.04
CA THR A 157 27.22 -1.98 -0.43
C THR A 157 26.00 -1.87 0.49
N TYR A 158 26.19 -1.56 1.78
CA TYR A 158 25.10 -1.38 2.72
C TYR A 158 24.27 -0.12 2.45
N PRO A 159 24.88 1.08 2.38
CA PRO A 159 24.20 2.28 1.92
C PRO A 159 23.46 2.10 0.60
N HIS A 160 24.10 1.48 -0.40
CA HIS A 160 23.50 1.22 -1.70
C HIS A 160 22.19 0.44 -1.58
N GLN A 161 22.17 -0.64 -0.81
CA GLN A 161 20.98 -1.46 -0.61
C GLN A 161 19.86 -0.74 0.14
N VAL A 162 20.21 0.06 1.15
CA VAL A 162 19.24 0.84 1.89
C VAL A 162 18.59 1.90 0.98
N LEU A 163 19.40 2.60 0.18
CA LEU A 163 18.92 3.64 -0.74
C LEU A 163 18.08 3.08 -1.88
N MET A 164 18.48 1.95 -2.48
CA MET A 164 17.70 1.24 -3.49
C MET A 164 16.30 0.86 -2.97
N ASN A 165 16.23 0.33 -1.75
CA ASN A 165 14.96 -0.03 -1.13
C ASN A 165 14.11 1.18 -0.75
N ALA A 166 14.74 2.32 -0.41
CA ALA A 166 14.05 3.57 -0.12
C ALA A 166 13.43 4.18 -1.39
N GLU A 167 14.15 4.14 -2.52
CA GLU A 167 13.63 4.54 -3.82
C GLU A 167 12.36 3.75 -4.21
N ARG A 168 12.41 2.41 -4.08
CA ARG A 168 11.27 1.52 -4.36
C ARG A 168 10.07 1.80 -3.46
N GLU A 169 10.33 2.10 -2.19
CA GLU A 169 9.30 2.46 -1.21
C GLU A 169 8.59 3.76 -1.59
N ASP A 170 9.35 4.80 -1.95
CA ASP A 170 8.80 6.12 -2.28
C ASP A 170 7.88 6.04 -3.52
N ILE A 171 8.20 5.22 -4.53
CA ILE A 171 7.30 4.95 -5.67
C ILE A 171 5.94 4.41 -5.20
N VAL A 172 5.95 3.43 -4.29
CA VAL A 172 4.71 2.82 -3.78
C VAL A 172 3.89 3.84 -2.99
N LEU A 173 4.55 4.73 -2.22
CA LEU A 173 3.87 5.79 -1.49
C LEU A 173 3.18 6.79 -2.44
N VAL A 174 3.86 7.22 -3.51
CA VAL A 174 3.26 8.08 -4.55
C VAL A 174 2.03 7.41 -5.16
N VAL A 175 2.14 6.14 -5.57
CA VAL A 175 1.03 5.38 -6.15
C VAL A 175 -0.12 5.22 -5.14
N THR A 176 0.19 5.08 -3.85
CA THR A 176 -0.81 5.01 -2.77
C THR A 176 -1.66 6.29 -2.70
N GLN A 177 -1.08 7.48 -2.92
CA GLN A 177 -1.85 8.73 -2.92
C GLN A 177 -2.88 8.76 -4.04
N PHE A 178 -2.48 8.38 -5.25
CA PHE A 178 -3.40 8.29 -6.39
C PHE A 178 -4.47 7.23 -6.16
N TRP A 179 -4.13 6.10 -5.54
CA TRP A 179 -5.10 5.08 -5.16
C TRP A 179 -6.13 5.63 -4.17
N ILE A 180 -5.68 6.35 -3.13
CA ILE A 180 -6.58 6.96 -2.13
C ILE A 180 -7.50 7.99 -2.77
N LEU A 181 -7.00 8.79 -3.72
CA LEU A 181 -7.83 9.71 -4.50
C LEU A 181 -8.88 8.93 -5.29
N CYS A 182 -8.48 7.90 -6.05
CA CYS A 182 -9.40 7.08 -6.83
C CYS A 182 -10.53 6.51 -5.96
N ILE A 183 -10.21 5.83 -4.86
CA ILE A 183 -11.25 5.28 -3.97
C ILE A 183 -12.14 6.37 -3.35
N SER A 184 -11.60 7.57 -3.07
CA SER A 184 -12.38 8.70 -2.57
C SER A 184 -13.35 9.23 -3.64
N VAL A 185 -12.92 9.32 -4.90
CA VAL A 185 -13.81 9.66 -6.02
C VAL A 185 -14.91 8.61 -6.18
N PHE A 186 -14.56 7.32 -6.14
CA PHE A 186 -15.55 6.23 -6.17
C PHE A 186 -16.53 6.30 -5.00
N ALA A 187 -16.06 6.69 -3.82
CA ALA A 187 -16.90 6.85 -2.64
C ALA A 187 -17.98 7.92 -2.85
N ILE A 188 -17.64 9.07 -3.46
CA ILE A 188 -18.60 10.14 -3.73
C ILE A 188 -19.50 9.77 -4.91
N ALA A 189 -18.92 9.27 -6.00
CA ALA A 189 -19.63 8.89 -7.22
C ALA A 189 -20.78 7.91 -6.92
N TYR A 190 -20.54 6.94 -6.05
CA TYR A 190 -21.48 5.89 -5.71
C TYR A 190 -22.08 6.02 -4.30
N THR A 191 -21.89 7.16 -3.63
CA THR A 191 -22.36 7.39 -2.24
C THR A 191 -22.06 6.18 -1.34
N SER A 192 -20.81 5.73 -1.40
CA SER A 192 -20.40 4.39 -0.98
C SER A 192 -19.60 4.44 0.33
N VAL A 193 -20.25 4.04 1.42
CA VAL A 193 -19.67 3.93 2.76
C VAL A 193 -18.40 3.06 2.81
N PRO A 194 -18.30 1.89 2.16
CA PRO A 194 -17.08 1.07 2.20
C PRO A 194 -15.85 1.80 1.66
N HIS A 195 -16.02 2.56 0.58
CA HIS A 195 -14.90 3.28 -0.04
C HIS A 195 -14.42 4.43 0.85
N LEU A 196 -15.34 5.11 1.56
CA LEU A 196 -14.97 6.13 2.57
C LEU A 196 -14.16 5.52 3.71
N ILE A 197 -14.62 4.40 4.27
CA ILE A 197 -13.92 3.72 5.37
C ILE A 197 -12.57 3.18 4.88
N ALA A 198 -12.50 2.59 3.69
CA ALA A 198 -11.26 2.12 3.11
C ALA A 198 -10.25 3.27 2.90
N ALA A 199 -10.70 4.40 2.37
CA ALA A 199 -9.87 5.61 2.23
C ALA A 199 -9.34 6.07 3.58
N LEU A 200 -10.18 6.09 4.61
CA LEU A 200 -9.77 6.43 5.96
C LEU A 200 -8.72 5.46 6.51
N CYS A 201 -8.89 4.15 6.32
CA CYS A 201 -7.89 3.16 6.75
C CYS A 201 -6.53 3.36 6.03
N PHE A 202 -6.54 3.65 4.72
CA PHE A 202 -5.30 3.97 4.01
C PHE A 202 -4.64 5.25 4.53
N ARG A 203 -5.41 6.28 4.89
CA ARG A 203 -4.86 7.49 5.55
C ARG A 203 -4.21 7.18 6.88
N THR A 204 -4.82 6.30 7.68
CA THR A 204 -4.23 5.85 8.94
C THR A 204 -2.91 5.12 8.71
N LEU A 205 -2.86 4.20 7.74
CA LEU A 205 -1.64 3.48 7.39
C LEU A 205 -0.54 4.42 6.89
N ALA A 206 -0.87 5.36 6.00
CA ALA A 206 0.07 6.35 5.48
C ALA A 206 0.63 7.23 6.62
N THR A 207 -0.24 7.75 7.50
CA THR A 207 0.19 8.58 8.65
C THR A 207 1.10 7.81 9.60
N ALA A 208 0.76 6.55 9.91
CA ALA A 208 1.57 5.69 10.76
C ALA A 208 2.94 5.41 10.13
N TRP A 209 2.98 5.20 8.81
CA TRP A 209 4.21 4.98 8.07
C TRP A 209 5.10 6.22 8.04
N SER A 210 4.55 7.41 7.72
CA SER A 210 5.29 8.67 7.73
C SER A 210 5.92 8.96 9.10
N MET A 211 5.22 8.63 10.19
CA MET A 211 5.76 8.76 11.54
C MET A 211 6.96 7.83 11.77
N TYR A 212 6.84 6.56 11.34
CA TYR A 212 7.90 5.57 11.48
C TYR A 212 9.13 5.91 10.61
N ILE A 213 8.92 6.43 9.39
CA ILE A 213 10.01 6.81 8.48
C ILE A 213 10.94 7.84 9.13
N ILE A 214 10.43 8.88 9.79
CA ILE A 214 11.28 9.92 10.40
C ILE A 214 12.25 9.32 11.42
N TRP A 215 11.76 8.42 12.29
CA TRP A 215 12.60 7.70 13.23
C TRP A 215 13.64 6.83 12.48
N ARG A 216 13.19 6.07 11.47
CA ARG A 216 14.05 5.19 10.68
C ARG A 216 15.14 5.97 9.93
N THR A 217 14.86 7.17 9.41
CA THR A 217 15.85 7.99 8.71
C THR A 217 16.97 8.45 9.64
N ASN A 218 16.68 8.79 10.90
CA ASN A 218 17.72 9.10 11.88
C ASN A 218 18.54 7.87 12.28
N ASP A 219 17.90 6.71 12.40
CA ASP A 219 18.60 5.45 12.67
C ASP A 219 19.50 5.03 11.50
N ILE A 220 19.06 5.22 10.25
CA ILE A 220 19.88 5.00 9.04
C ILE A 220 21.07 5.97 9.00
N TYR A 221 20.85 7.26 9.28
CA TYR A 221 21.93 8.26 9.36
C TYR A 221 23.01 7.82 10.36
N SER A 222 22.59 7.38 11.56
CA SER A 222 23.52 6.90 12.59
C SER A 222 24.34 5.69 12.12
N ARG A 223 23.72 4.76 11.37
CA ARG A 223 24.43 3.60 10.79
C ARG A 223 25.40 4.02 9.69
N PHE A 224 25.03 4.99 8.86
CA PHE A 224 25.92 5.49 7.80
C PHE A 224 27.11 6.23 8.41
N THR A 225 26.89 7.04 9.44
CA THR A 225 27.96 7.72 10.19
C THR A 225 28.92 6.72 10.82
N LEU A 226 28.39 5.65 11.45
CA LEU A 226 29.23 4.57 11.98
C LEU A 226 30.08 3.90 10.90
N LEU A 227 29.48 3.61 9.74
CA LEU A 227 30.15 2.88 8.67
C LEU A 227 31.10 3.74 7.85
N LEU A 228 30.89 5.05 7.75
CA LEU A 228 31.64 5.93 6.85
C LEU A 228 32.55 6.93 7.57
N GLU A 229 32.13 7.48 8.72
CA GLU A 229 32.86 8.57 9.40
C GLU A 229 33.69 8.10 10.61
N HIS A 230 33.32 6.98 11.23
CA HIS A 230 33.94 6.52 12.47
C HIS A 230 35.45 6.26 12.28
N GLU A 231 36.26 6.45 13.32
CA GLU A 231 37.73 6.27 13.24
C GLU A 231 38.13 4.84 12.83
N ASP A 232 37.32 3.86 13.25
CA ASP A 232 37.49 2.44 12.88
C ASP A 232 37.00 2.11 11.46
N SER A 233 36.35 3.06 10.76
CA SER A 233 35.87 2.83 9.40
C SER A 233 37.04 2.86 8.40
N PRO A 234 37.04 1.96 7.39
CA PRO A 234 38.01 2.04 6.30
C PRO A 234 37.79 3.22 5.34
N CYS A 235 36.65 3.92 5.43
CA CYS A 235 36.30 5.04 4.56
C CYS A 235 36.81 6.40 5.07
N GLN A 236 36.57 6.71 6.35
CA GLN A 236 36.89 8.00 6.97
C GLN A 236 36.37 9.22 6.16
N VAL A 237 35.19 9.09 5.55
CA VAL A 237 34.54 10.13 4.74
C VAL A 237 33.28 10.60 5.42
N LYS A 238 33.07 11.92 5.48
CA LYS A 238 31.82 12.50 6.00
C LYS A 238 30.62 12.13 5.12
N VAL A 239 29.57 11.60 5.75
CA VAL A 239 28.29 11.24 5.14
C VAL A 239 27.67 12.45 4.46
N ASP A 240 27.68 13.61 5.10
CA ASP A 240 27.09 14.83 4.56
C ASP A 240 27.82 15.35 3.31
N GLU A 241 29.14 15.09 3.20
CA GLU A 241 29.95 15.45 2.04
C GLU A 241 29.77 14.45 0.89
N LEU A 242 29.69 13.14 1.19
CA LEU A 242 29.47 12.09 0.20
C LEU A 242 28.05 12.14 -0.40
N PHE A 243 27.04 12.39 0.43
CA PHE A 243 25.63 12.40 0.04
C PHE A 243 25.03 13.81 -0.08
N ALA A 244 25.82 14.87 -0.23
CA ALA A 244 25.36 16.26 -0.45
C ALA A 244 24.17 16.70 0.44
N GLY A 245 24.25 16.47 1.75
CA GLY A 245 23.17 16.83 2.67
C GLY A 245 21.85 16.06 2.48
N TYR A 246 21.87 14.91 1.81
CA TYR A 246 20.75 14.00 1.58
C TYR A 246 19.85 13.83 2.81
N PHE A 247 20.41 13.51 3.97
CA PHE A 247 19.63 13.26 5.20
C PHE A 247 18.95 14.53 5.73
N ALA A 248 19.60 15.68 5.62
CA ALA A 248 19.01 16.95 6.00
C ALA A 248 17.84 17.31 5.07
N THR A 249 18.03 17.19 3.76
CA THR A 249 16.98 17.42 2.74
C THR A 249 15.81 16.46 2.92
N ARG A 250 16.07 15.15 3.03
CA ARG A 250 15.04 14.13 3.23
C ARG A 250 14.24 14.38 4.51
N ARG A 251 14.90 14.67 5.63
CA ARG A 251 14.22 15.00 6.90
C ARG A 251 13.37 16.27 6.79
N ASN A 252 13.85 17.29 6.10
CA ASN A 252 13.10 18.54 5.88
C ASN A 252 11.86 18.36 5.01
N LEU A 253 11.81 17.32 4.17
CA LEU A 253 10.62 16.94 3.39
C LEU A 253 9.67 16.00 4.17
N GLN A 254 10.22 15.08 4.97
CA GLN A 254 9.43 14.12 5.75
C GLN A 254 8.62 14.77 6.89
N ILE A 255 9.12 15.84 7.51
CA ILE A 255 8.39 16.54 8.58
C ILE A 255 7.09 17.19 8.06
N PRO A 256 7.11 17.94 6.93
CA PRO A 256 5.89 18.38 6.26
C PRO A 256 4.96 17.23 5.84
N ASP A 257 5.49 16.14 5.27
CA ASP A 257 4.72 14.95 4.89
C ASP A 257 3.91 14.39 6.08
N LEU A 258 4.56 14.17 7.23
CA LEU A 258 3.87 13.73 8.45
C LEU A 258 2.83 14.74 8.93
N THR A 259 3.15 16.03 8.88
CA THR A 259 2.23 17.09 9.32
C THR A 259 0.98 17.11 8.44
N LEU A 260 1.15 17.02 7.12
CA LEU A 260 0.05 16.97 6.15
C LEU A 260 -0.78 15.70 6.35
N ASN A 261 -0.17 14.53 6.47
CA ASN A 261 -0.87 13.28 6.73
C ASN A 261 -1.68 13.32 8.04
N THR A 262 -1.12 13.89 9.11
CA THR A 262 -1.81 13.99 10.41
C THR A 262 -3.02 14.92 10.35
N VAL A 263 -2.85 16.13 9.80
CA VAL A 263 -3.95 17.08 9.59
C VAL A 263 -5.02 16.43 8.71
N ALA A 264 -4.57 15.77 7.65
CA ALA A 264 -5.47 15.17 6.70
C ALA A 264 -6.24 13.99 7.24
N LEU A 265 -5.63 13.18 8.11
CA LEU A 265 -6.30 12.10 8.81
C LEU A 265 -7.39 12.68 9.73
N ALA A 266 -7.09 13.74 10.49
CA ALA A 266 -8.08 14.39 11.35
C ALA A 266 -9.28 14.94 10.54
N VAL A 267 -9.01 15.64 9.44
CA VAL A 267 -10.06 16.15 8.53
C VAL A 267 -10.84 15.00 7.89
N SER A 268 -10.16 13.94 7.45
CA SER A 268 -10.80 12.75 6.86
C SER A 268 -11.69 12.02 7.84
N ILE A 269 -11.28 11.88 9.11
CA ILE A 269 -12.12 11.31 10.18
C ILE A 269 -13.39 12.15 10.32
N TYR A 270 -13.25 13.47 10.46
CA TYR A 270 -14.39 14.36 10.63
C TYR A 270 -15.37 14.28 9.44
N LEU A 271 -14.87 14.41 8.21
CA LEU A 271 -15.68 14.37 7.00
C LEU A 271 -16.32 13.00 6.77
N THR A 272 -15.57 11.91 6.96
CA THR A 272 -16.11 10.55 6.85
C THR A 272 -17.21 10.29 7.87
N VAL A 273 -17.05 10.69 9.14
CA VAL A 273 -18.11 10.54 10.15
C VAL A 273 -19.37 11.31 9.74
N LYS A 274 -19.24 12.53 9.21
CA LYS A 274 -20.38 13.33 8.74
C LYS A 274 -21.04 12.71 7.50
N LEU A 275 -20.26 12.26 6.53
CA LEU A 275 -20.76 11.61 5.31
C LEU A 275 -21.43 10.27 5.61
N ILE A 276 -20.89 9.46 6.53
CA ILE A 276 -21.53 8.20 6.96
C ILE A 276 -22.88 8.49 7.63
N LYS A 277 -23.00 9.55 8.44
CA LYS A 277 -24.28 9.96 9.03
C LYS A 277 -25.31 10.39 7.98
N ILE A 278 -24.88 10.90 6.83
CA ILE A 278 -25.76 11.28 5.72
C ILE A 278 -26.08 10.05 4.86
N TYR A 279 -25.10 9.23 4.51
CA TYR A 279 -25.29 8.08 3.61
C TYR A 279 -25.96 6.88 4.29
N GLY A 280 -25.78 6.73 5.60
CA GLY A 280 -26.31 5.61 6.38
C GLY A 280 -27.84 5.52 6.35
N PRO A 281 -28.56 6.56 6.79
CA PRO A 281 -30.03 6.58 6.76
C PRO A 281 -30.58 6.39 5.33
N ASN A 282 -29.98 7.07 4.35
CA ASN A 282 -30.42 7.07 2.96
C ASN A 282 -30.42 5.68 2.29
N THR A 283 -29.54 4.77 2.75
CA THR A 283 -29.40 3.43 2.14
C THR A 283 -30.55 2.49 2.51
N PHE A 284 -31.25 2.71 3.63
CA PHE A 284 -32.33 1.81 4.08
C PHE A 284 -33.65 2.49 4.40
N ASN A 285 -33.68 3.80 4.58
CA ASN A 285 -34.91 4.51 4.90
C ASN A 285 -35.94 4.44 3.77
N ARG A 286 -35.51 4.30 2.50
CA ARG A 286 -36.45 4.11 1.36
C ARG A 286 -37.27 2.83 1.43
N VAL A 287 -36.73 1.79 2.06
CA VAL A 287 -37.33 0.44 2.03
C VAL A 287 -37.77 -0.02 3.43
N GLY A 288 -37.46 0.74 4.49
CA GLY A 288 -37.83 0.38 5.87
C GLY A 288 -37.24 -0.96 6.32
N ALA A 289 -35.95 -1.19 6.03
CA ALA A 289 -35.36 -2.52 6.24
C ALA A 289 -35.29 -2.91 7.73
N PRO A 290 -35.68 -4.15 8.09
CA PRO A 290 -35.66 -4.60 9.49
C PRO A 290 -34.22 -4.72 10.03
N LYS A 291 -34.05 -4.53 11.34
CA LYS A 291 -32.73 -4.50 12.04
C LYS A 291 -31.80 -5.70 11.72
N HIS A 292 -32.37 -6.88 11.44
CA HIS A 292 -31.58 -8.06 11.11
C HIS A 292 -30.92 -7.97 9.72
N ILE A 293 -31.56 -7.33 8.73
CA ILE A 293 -31.00 -7.10 7.39
C ILE A 293 -29.87 -6.09 7.45
N ILE A 294 -30.04 -5.02 8.26
CA ILE A 294 -29.00 -4.01 8.49
C ILE A 294 -27.72 -4.65 9.05
N ARG A 295 -27.85 -5.62 9.96
CA ARG A 295 -26.69 -6.36 10.49
C ARG A 295 -25.96 -7.15 9.40
N ILE A 296 -26.69 -7.83 8.51
CA ILE A 296 -26.10 -8.59 7.38
C ILE A 296 -25.39 -7.62 6.42
N TYR A 297 -26.01 -6.47 6.15
CA TYR A 297 -25.40 -5.41 5.35
C TYR A 297 -24.09 -4.88 5.95
N ASN A 298 -23.98 -4.75 7.28
CA ASN A 298 -22.74 -4.33 7.91
C ASN A 298 -21.58 -5.33 7.67
N TYR A 299 -21.86 -6.64 7.65
CA TYR A 299 -20.85 -7.63 7.25
C TYR A 299 -20.48 -7.48 5.78
N PHE A 300 -21.45 -7.27 4.90
CA PHE A 300 -21.22 -6.96 3.49
C PHE A 300 -20.29 -5.74 3.33
N LEU A 301 -20.57 -4.64 4.03
CA LEU A 301 -19.73 -3.44 4.04
C LEU A 301 -18.29 -3.77 4.47
N ALA A 302 -18.14 -4.54 5.56
CA ALA A 302 -16.84 -4.95 6.08
C ALA A 302 -16.03 -5.81 5.08
N VAL A 303 -16.71 -6.68 4.31
CA VAL A 303 -16.08 -7.40 3.18
C VAL A 303 -15.52 -6.40 2.19
N PHE A 304 -16.31 -5.43 1.72
CA PHE A 304 -15.85 -4.45 0.72
C PHE A 304 -14.71 -3.57 1.21
N VAL A 305 -14.72 -3.14 2.48
CA VAL A 305 -13.61 -2.37 3.06
C VAL A 305 -12.33 -3.21 3.04
N SER A 306 -12.38 -4.41 3.64
CA SER A 306 -11.22 -5.31 3.74
C SER A 306 -10.70 -5.70 2.35
N PHE A 307 -11.61 -5.84 1.40
CA PHE A 307 -11.32 -6.20 0.02
C PHE A 307 -10.61 -5.08 -0.75
N GLN A 308 -11.04 -3.83 -0.59
CA GLN A 308 -10.34 -2.68 -1.20
C GLN A 308 -8.93 -2.51 -0.61
N LEU A 309 -8.78 -2.72 0.70
CA LEU A 309 -7.47 -2.72 1.36
C LEU A 309 -6.58 -3.84 0.80
N ALA A 310 -7.10 -5.07 0.78
CA ALA A 310 -6.38 -6.24 0.29
C ALA A 310 -5.97 -6.08 -1.18
N ALA A 311 -6.85 -5.56 -2.04
CA ALA A 311 -6.57 -5.42 -3.47
C ALA A 311 -5.31 -4.58 -3.73
N PHE A 312 -5.21 -3.39 -3.12
CA PHE A 312 -4.04 -2.54 -3.31
C PHE A 312 -2.80 -3.06 -2.58
N LEU A 313 -2.92 -3.42 -1.30
CA LEU A 313 -1.77 -3.85 -0.50
C LEU A 313 -1.15 -5.14 -1.06
N LEU A 314 -1.97 -6.06 -1.55
CA LEU A 314 -1.50 -7.28 -2.20
C LEU A 314 -0.76 -6.94 -3.49
N VAL A 315 -1.32 -6.08 -4.36
CA VAL A 315 -0.65 -5.66 -5.61
C VAL A 315 0.68 -4.98 -5.32
N ALA A 316 0.71 -4.00 -4.42
CA ALA A 316 1.93 -3.30 -4.05
C ALA A 316 3.01 -4.28 -3.56
N MET A 317 2.63 -5.20 -2.67
CA MET A 317 3.53 -6.22 -2.14
C MET A 317 4.03 -7.18 -3.23
N VAL A 318 3.14 -7.68 -4.11
CA VAL A 318 3.55 -8.56 -5.22
C VAL A 318 4.48 -7.83 -6.19
N CYS A 319 4.20 -6.56 -6.51
CA CYS A 319 5.03 -5.76 -7.40
C CYS A 319 6.42 -5.52 -6.80
N LEU A 320 6.52 -5.16 -5.51
CA LEU A 320 7.82 -5.03 -4.84
C LEU A 320 8.58 -6.35 -4.82
N TRP A 321 7.92 -7.47 -4.54
CA TRP A 321 8.56 -8.78 -4.57
C TRP A 321 9.02 -9.17 -5.98
N LEU A 322 8.18 -8.91 -6.97
CA LEU A 322 8.50 -9.21 -8.36
C LEU A 322 9.67 -8.35 -8.85
N ASP A 323 9.73 -7.08 -8.47
CA ASP A 323 10.84 -6.18 -8.76
C ASP A 323 12.16 -6.71 -8.15
N GLN A 324 12.13 -7.11 -6.88
CA GLN A 324 13.28 -7.75 -6.22
C GLN A 324 13.75 -9.03 -6.93
N MET A 325 12.82 -9.78 -7.57
CA MET A 325 13.13 -11.00 -8.32
C MET A 325 13.52 -10.76 -9.78
N LEU A 326 13.06 -9.68 -10.41
CA LEU A 326 13.32 -9.41 -11.84
C LEU A 326 14.59 -8.60 -12.04
N ASP A 327 14.90 -7.71 -11.10
CA ASP A 327 16.09 -6.89 -11.17
C ASP A 327 17.34 -7.79 -11.08
N LYS A 328 18.15 -7.74 -12.15
CA LYS A 328 19.39 -8.53 -12.26
C LYS A 328 20.52 -7.91 -11.44
N GLY A 329 20.41 -6.63 -11.08
CA GLY A 329 21.37 -5.96 -10.19
C GLY A 329 21.17 -6.28 -8.72
N ASN A 330 20.20 -7.14 -8.38
CA ASN A 330 19.86 -7.45 -7.00
C ASN A 330 20.25 -8.89 -6.65
N ALA A 331 21.25 -9.01 -5.78
CA ALA A 331 21.76 -10.25 -5.18
C ALA A 331 20.69 -11.28 -4.78
N ILE A 332 19.55 -10.81 -4.27
CA ILE A 332 18.46 -11.65 -3.79
C ILE A 332 17.83 -12.45 -4.94
N GLY A 333 17.64 -11.83 -6.11
CA GLY A 333 16.99 -12.47 -7.26
C GLY A 333 17.78 -13.66 -7.79
N ASP A 334 19.10 -13.50 -7.92
CA ASP A 334 20.00 -14.51 -8.47
C ASP A 334 20.28 -15.65 -7.48
N SER A 335 20.29 -15.34 -6.18
CA SER A 335 20.49 -16.33 -5.10
C SER A 335 19.24 -17.18 -4.80
N THR A 336 18.10 -16.89 -5.42
CA THR A 336 16.83 -17.52 -5.06
C THR A 336 16.62 -18.86 -5.78
N PHE A 337 16.60 -19.95 -5.02
CA PHE A 337 16.21 -21.27 -5.52
C PHE A 337 14.80 -21.23 -6.11
N HIS A 338 14.63 -21.78 -7.33
CA HIS A 338 13.37 -21.77 -8.06
C HIS A 338 12.80 -20.38 -8.40
N ARG A 339 13.65 -19.36 -8.65
CA ARG A 339 13.25 -18.02 -9.14
C ARG A 339 12.12 -18.03 -10.19
N PRO A 340 12.13 -18.89 -11.25
CA PRO A 340 11.05 -18.90 -12.24
C PRO A 340 9.68 -19.25 -11.66
N LEU A 341 9.64 -20.14 -10.65
CA LEU A 341 8.40 -20.52 -9.98
C LEU A 341 7.81 -19.35 -9.20
N TYR A 342 8.65 -18.59 -8.48
CA TYR A 342 8.19 -17.42 -7.71
C TYR A 342 7.72 -16.28 -8.61
N ILE A 343 8.41 -16.03 -9.73
CA ILE A 343 7.96 -15.08 -10.75
C ILE A 343 6.60 -15.51 -11.31
N ALA A 344 6.46 -16.79 -11.70
CA ALA A 344 5.21 -17.32 -12.23
C ALA A 344 4.06 -17.22 -11.23
N LEU A 345 4.28 -17.55 -9.95
CA LEU A 345 3.29 -17.41 -8.88
C LEU A 345 2.88 -15.96 -8.63
N SER A 346 3.83 -15.02 -8.70
CA SER A 346 3.58 -13.58 -8.55
C SER A 346 2.72 -13.04 -9.69
N ILE A 347 3.10 -13.34 -10.94
CA ILE A 347 2.32 -12.96 -12.14
C ILE A 347 0.93 -13.61 -12.10
N CYS A 348 0.85 -14.89 -11.72
CA CYS A 348 -0.42 -15.60 -11.57
C CYS A 348 -1.32 -14.92 -10.51
N THR A 349 -0.76 -14.48 -9.39
CA THR A 349 -1.49 -13.74 -8.35
C THR A 349 -2.07 -12.44 -8.90
N LEU A 350 -1.29 -11.65 -9.64
CA LEU A 350 -1.76 -10.41 -10.28
C LEU A 350 -2.87 -10.69 -11.30
N ALA A 351 -2.71 -11.73 -12.12
CA ALA A 351 -3.72 -12.13 -13.11
C ALA A 351 -5.03 -12.61 -12.45
N LEU A 352 -4.94 -13.39 -11.37
CA LEU A 352 -6.09 -13.88 -10.60
C LEU A 352 -6.79 -12.79 -9.79
N LEU A 353 -6.11 -11.67 -9.50
CA LEU A 353 -6.71 -10.56 -8.75
C LEU A 353 -7.92 -9.96 -9.48
N THR A 354 -7.86 -9.81 -10.80
CA THR A 354 -8.98 -9.23 -11.58
C THR A 354 -10.27 -10.07 -11.50
N PRO A 355 -10.26 -11.38 -11.81
CA PRO A 355 -11.44 -12.22 -11.64
C PRO A 355 -11.83 -12.37 -10.17
N TRP A 356 -10.86 -12.41 -9.24
CA TRP A 356 -11.13 -12.39 -7.81
C TRP A 356 -11.92 -11.15 -7.40
N ILE A 357 -11.54 -9.97 -7.90
CA ILE A 357 -12.23 -8.71 -7.64
C ILE A 357 -13.66 -8.75 -8.16
N ALA A 358 -13.83 -9.18 -9.42
CA ALA A 358 -15.15 -9.28 -10.04
C ALA A 358 -16.06 -10.28 -9.29
N MET A 359 -15.54 -11.46 -8.94
CA MET A 359 -16.30 -12.47 -8.21
C MET A 359 -16.69 -12.01 -6.82
N GLY A 360 -15.78 -11.38 -6.07
CA GLY A 360 -16.11 -10.77 -4.77
C GLY A 360 -17.28 -9.80 -4.91
N TRP A 361 -17.17 -8.83 -5.82
CA TRP A 361 -18.20 -7.83 -6.06
C TRP A 361 -19.57 -8.41 -6.44
N TYR A 362 -19.61 -9.30 -7.44
CA TYR A 362 -20.87 -9.88 -7.92
C TYR A 362 -21.47 -10.87 -6.92
N SER A 363 -20.64 -11.68 -6.27
CA SER A 363 -21.11 -12.72 -5.35
C SER A 363 -21.85 -12.14 -4.15
N VAL A 364 -21.30 -11.09 -3.53
CA VAL A 364 -21.95 -10.49 -2.35
C VAL A 364 -23.21 -9.73 -2.73
N ARG A 365 -23.21 -9.00 -3.87
CA ARG A 365 -24.38 -8.21 -4.30
C ARG A 365 -25.56 -9.07 -4.75
N ARG A 366 -25.31 -10.20 -5.42
CA ARG A 366 -26.36 -11.06 -5.95
C ARG A 366 -26.67 -12.27 -5.06
N GLU A 367 -25.99 -12.41 -3.92
CA GLU A 367 -26.05 -13.60 -3.05
C GLU A 367 -25.78 -14.92 -3.80
N TRP A 368 -24.93 -14.89 -4.83
CA TRP A 368 -24.63 -16.08 -5.64
C TRP A 368 -23.62 -16.99 -4.93
N LYS A 369 -24.15 -18.01 -4.22
CA LYS A 369 -23.36 -18.99 -3.44
C LYS A 369 -22.17 -19.59 -4.20
N ARG A 370 -22.35 -19.96 -5.47
CA ARG A 370 -21.28 -20.55 -6.30
C ARG A 370 -20.13 -19.57 -6.56
N LEU A 371 -20.45 -18.30 -6.87
CA LEU A 371 -19.42 -17.27 -7.06
C LEU A 371 -18.73 -16.91 -5.75
N MET A 372 -19.46 -16.88 -4.63
CA MET A 372 -18.87 -16.62 -3.31
C MET A 372 -17.91 -17.75 -2.91
N LEU A 373 -18.26 -19.02 -3.19
CA LEU A 373 -17.36 -20.15 -2.95
C LEU A 373 -16.10 -20.06 -3.83
N GLY A 374 -16.24 -19.64 -5.10
CA GLY A 374 -15.11 -19.37 -5.98
C GLY A 374 -14.21 -18.24 -5.47
N PHE A 375 -14.81 -17.13 -5.03
CA PHE A 375 -14.10 -16.01 -4.40
C PHE A 375 -13.31 -16.45 -3.17
N LEU A 376 -13.96 -17.17 -2.23
CA LEU A 376 -13.31 -17.69 -1.03
C LEU A 376 -12.22 -18.71 -1.34
N GLY A 377 -12.44 -19.58 -2.32
CA GLY A 377 -11.45 -20.55 -2.79
C GLY A 377 -10.19 -19.88 -3.32
N ILE A 378 -10.33 -18.85 -4.16
CA ILE A 378 -9.19 -18.09 -4.67
C ILE A 378 -8.50 -17.30 -3.56
N SER A 379 -9.25 -16.67 -2.64
CA SER A 379 -8.67 -16.00 -1.47
C SER A 379 -7.83 -16.97 -0.63
N ALA A 380 -8.34 -18.17 -0.38
CA ALA A 380 -7.63 -19.19 0.39
C ALA A 380 -6.38 -19.69 -0.33
N ILE A 381 -6.42 -19.89 -1.65
CA ILE A 381 -5.24 -20.27 -2.46
C ILE A 381 -4.18 -19.17 -2.42
N ILE A 382 -4.57 -17.91 -2.60
CA ILE A 382 -3.64 -16.76 -2.53
C ILE A 382 -3.02 -16.71 -1.14
N PHE A 383 -3.85 -16.73 -0.08
CA PHE A 383 -3.40 -16.69 1.31
C PHE A 383 -2.43 -17.83 1.63
N ALA A 384 -2.77 -19.08 1.28
CA ALA A 384 -1.91 -20.23 1.47
C ALA A 384 -0.59 -20.12 0.67
N SER A 385 -0.64 -19.61 -0.56
CA SER A 385 0.55 -19.40 -1.39
C SER A 385 1.53 -18.43 -0.73
N TRP A 386 1.04 -17.33 -0.15
CA TRP A 386 1.90 -16.37 0.55
C TRP A 386 2.44 -16.89 1.88
N ILE A 387 1.66 -17.68 2.63
CA ILE A 387 2.16 -18.38 3.82
C ILE A 387 3.27 -19.37 3.45
N LEU A 388 3.11 -20.11 2.35
CA LEU A 388 4.14 -21.02 1.86
C LEU A 388 5.37 -20.24 1.36
N MET A 389 5.17 -19.07 0.73
CA MET A 389 6.26 -18.19 0.30
C MET A 389 7.13 -17.73 1.47
N ALA A 390 6.53 -17.49 2.64
CA ALA A 390 7.25 -17.11 3.86
C ALA A 390 8.25 -18.19 4.34
N LYS A 391 8.15 -19.44 3.85
CA LYS A 391 9.16 -20.48 4.11
C LYS A 391 10.42 -20.34 3.24
N SER A 392 10.39 -19.52 2.19
CA SER A 392 11.55 -19.25 1.35
C SER A 392 12.55 -18.37 2.11
N TRP A 393 13.82 -18.77 2.11
CA TRP A 393 14.90 -18.03 2.78
C TRP A 393 15.06 -16.61 2.22
N SER A 394 15.00 -16.43 0.90
CA SER A 394 15.10 -15.12 0.26
C SER A 394 13.95 -14.19 0.67
N PHE A 395 12.74 -14.74 0.77
CA PHE A 395 11.57 -13.99 1.20
C PHE A 395 11.66 -13.60 2.67
N ALA A 396 12.02 -14.54 3.53
CA ALA A 396 12.23 -14.28 4.96
C ALA A 396 13.35 -13.26 5.20
N PHE A 397 14.43 -13.33 4.42
CA PHE A 397 15.52 -12.36 4.48
C PHE A 397 15.04 -10.96 4.09
N THR A 398 14.31 -10.84 2.98
CA THR A 398 13.73 -9.55 2.54
C THR A 398 12.77 -9.00 3.59
N PHE A 399 11.94 -9.86 4.17
CA PHE A 399 11.01 -9.50 5.24
C PHE A 399 11.72 -8.95 6.48
N VAL A 400 12.85 -9.52 6.89
CA VAL A 400 13.59 -9.03 8.08
C VAL A 400 14.35 -7.73 7.79
N ASN A 401 14.95 -7.60 6.61
CA ASN A 401 15.83 -6.46 6.30
C ASN A 401 15.08 -5.25 5.74
N TRP A 402 13.89 -5.43 5.18
CA TRP A 402 13.11 -4.35 4.58
C TRP A 402 11.78 -4.14 5.32
N PRO A 403 11.73 -3.23 6.32
CA PRO A 403 10.55 -3.03 7.17
C PRO A 403 9.28 -2.65 6.40
N PHE A 404 9.40 -1.85 5.34
CA PHE A 404 8.24 -1.43 4.54
C PHE A 404 7.55 -2.60 3.87
N PHE A 405 8.35 -3.45 3.22
CA PHE A 405 7.88 -4.68 2.61
C PHE A 405 7.23 -5.62 3.64
N ALA A 406 7.83 -5.76 4.82
CA ALA A 406 7.25 -6.53 5.92
C ALA A 406 5.89 -6.00 6.36
N CYS A 407 5.76 -4.68 6.55
CA CYS A 407 4.49 -4.05 6.91
C CYS A 407 3.42 -4.24 5.83
N LEU A 408 3.79 -4.13 4.55
CA LEU A 408 2.88 -4.39 3.43
C LEU A 408 2.41 -5.85 3.38
N ILE A 409 3.30 -6.82 3.62
CA ILE A 409 2.93 -8.23 3.71
C ILE A 409 1.96 -8.47 4.86
N VAL A 410 2.28 -7.97 6.05
CA VAL A 410 1.42 -8.14 7.23
C VAL A 410 0.05 -7.49 6.99
N ALA A 411 0.01 -6.25 6.51
CA ALA A 411 -1.24 -5.54 6.27
C ALA A 411 -2.08 -6.20 5.16
N SER A 412 -1.46 -6.66 4.06
CA SER A 412 -2.15 -7.39 2.99
C SER A 412 -2.68 -8.75 3.46
N THR A 413 -1.90 -9.50 4.23
CA THR A 413 -2.28 -10.81 4.78
C THR A 413 -3.43 -10.68 5.77
N LEU A 414 -3.39 -9.69 6.66
CA LEU A 414 -4.49 -9.41 7.61
C LEU A 414 -5.76 -8.95 6.88
N SER A 415 -5.62 -8.11 5.86
CA SER A 415 -6.76 -7.67 5.05
C SER A 415 -7.38 -8.84 4.30
N LEU A 416 -6.56 -9.70 3.70
CA LEU A 416 -7.01 -10.90 2.99
C LEU A 416 -7.70 -11.90 3.95
N LEU A 417 -7.13 -12.14 5.13
CA LEU A 417 -7.74 -12.97 6.16
C LEU A 417 -9.11 -12.40 6.57
N SER A 418 -9.20 -11.09 6.77
CA SER A 418 -10.47 -10.40 7.08
C SER A 418 -11.50 -10.60 5.96
N THR A 419 -11.09 -10.53 4.68
CA THR A 419 -12.01 -10.82 3.56
C THR A 419 -12.53 -12.25 3.57
N ILE A 420 -11.71 -13.23 3.93
CA ILE A 420 -12.13 -14.64 4.04
C ILE A 420 -13.14 -14.80 5.16
N VAL A 421 -12.84 -14.27 6.36
CA VAL A 421 -13.71 -14.37 7.53
C VAL A 421 -15.07 -13.70 7.26
N PHE A 422 -15.08 -12.44 6.82
CA PHE A 422 -16.33 -11.74 6.52
C PHE A 422 -17.06 -12.32 5.31
N GLY A 423 -16.34 -12.88 4.34
CA GLY A 423 -16.93 -13.59 3.20
C GLY A 423 -17.64 -14.88 3.61
N VAL A 424 -17.06 -15.67 4.52
CA VAL A 424 -17.71 -16.85 5.11
C VAL A 424 -18.94 -16.43 5.91
N LEU A 425 -18.82 -15.40 6.76
CA LEU A 425 -19.97 -14.86 7.51
C LEU A 425 -21.10 -14.41 6.58
N SER A 426 -20.76 -13.76 5.46
CA SER A 426 -21.72 -13.36 4.43
C SER A 426 -22.39 -14.58 3.79
N LEU A 427 -21.62 -15.61 3.41
CA LEU A 427 -22.13 -16.84 2.81
C LEU A 427 -23.14 -17.57 3.71
N LEU A 428 -22.88 -17.62 5.03
CA LEU A 428 -23.79 -18.22 6.01
C LEU A 428 -25.13 -17.46 6.13
N HIS A 429 -25.17 -16.20 5.72
CA HIS A 429 -26.35 -15.34 5.79
C HIS A 429 -27.07 -15.17 4.44
N PHE A 430 -26.61 -15.81 3.37
CA PHE A 430 -27.26 -15.77 2.05
C PHE A 430 -28.64 -16.44 2.07
N GLY A 431 -29.59 -15.88 1.32
CA GLY A 431 -30.98 -16.32 1.24
C GLY A 431 -31.91 -15.64 2.24
N LYS A 432 -31.41 -14.70 3.06
CA LYS A 432 -32.21 -13.93 4.02
C LYS A 432 -32.84 -12.66 3.40
N GLY A 433 -32.73 -12.48 2.09
CA GLY A 433 -33.44 -11.42 1.35
C GLY A 433 -32.67 -10.12 1.12
N LEU A 434 -31.40 -10.00 1.51
CA LEU A 434 -30.61 -8.77 1.32
C LEU A 434 -30.51 -8.39 -0.17
N ALA A 435 -30.33 -9.37 -1.06
CA ALA A 435 -30.31 -9.14 -2.51
C ALA A 435 -31.61 -8.52 -3.03
N HIS A 436 -32.77 -8.89 -2.46
CA HIS A 436 -34.06 -8.32 -2.84
C HIS A 436 -34.16 -6.85 -2.40
N TYR A 437 -33.78 -6.54 -1.16
CA TYR A 437 -33.76 -5.16 -0.66
C TYR A 437 -32.82 -4.26 -1.48
N LEU A 438 -31.61 -4.73 -1.81
CA LEU A 438 -30.67 -3.99 -2.65
C LEU A 438 -31.18 -3.78 -4.09
N TYR A 439 -31.94 -4.74 -4.61
CA TYR A 439 -32.56 -4.61 -5.93
C TYR A 439 -33.70 -3.60 -5.93
N VAL A 440 -34.61 -3.68 -4.95
CA VAL A 440 -35.72 -2.74 -4.80
C VAL A 440 -35.21 -1.32 -4.61
N ASP A 441 -34.20 -1.11 -3.74
CA ASP A 441 -33.56 0.19 -3.55
C ASP A 441 -33.01 0.77 -4.86
N GLN A 442 -32.30 -0.03 -5.65
CA GLN A 442 -31.79 0.40 -6.96
C GLN A 442 -32.89 0.76 -7.95
N VAL A 443 -34.01 0.03 -7.95
CA VAL A 443 -35.16 0.31 -8.83
C VAL A 443 -35.84 1.60 -8.41
N LEU A 444 -36.09 1.79 -7.11
CA LEU A 444 -36.70 3.01 -6.57
C LEU A 444 -35.81 4.24 -6.83
N ALA A 445 -34.49 4.11 -6.61
CA ALA A 445 -33.52 5.16 -6.90
C ALA A 445 -33.52 5.56 -8.38
N LYS A 446 -33.65 4.60 -9.30
CA LYS A 446 -33.73 4.88 -10.74
C LYS A 446 -35.05 5.50 -11.17
N ALA A 447 -36.14 5.18 -10.48
CA ALA A 447 -37.45 5.77 -10.73
C ALA A 447 -37.60 7.18 -10.14
N GLY A 448 -36.57 7.69 -9.45
CA GLY A 448 -36.58 9.05 -8.90
C GLY A 448 -37.46 9.20 -7.66
N PHE A 449 -37.79 8.10 -6.98
CA PHE A 449 -38.47 8.20 -5.68
C PHE A 449 -37.54 8.89 -4.68
N GLU A 450 -37.99 10.03 -4.17
CA GLU A 450 -37.33 10.71 -3.07
C GLU A 450 -37.41 9.86 -1.79
N GLU A 451 -36.51 10.11 -0.85
CA GLU A 451 -36.47 9.42 0.45
C GLU A 451 -37.64 9.89 1.30
N ASP A 452 -38.82 9.33 1.04
CA ASP A 452 -40.00 9.68 1.83
C ASP A 452 -39.79 9.26 3.30
N VAL A 453 -40.01 10.23 4.19
CA VAL A 453 -39.95 10.12 5.64
C VAL A 453 -41.17 9.32 6.11
N PHE A 454 -41.24 8.03 5.80
CA PHE A 454 -42.36 7.18 6.21
C PHE A 454 -42.43 6.92 7.72
N GLU A 455 -41.45 7.34 8.52
CA GLU A 455 -41.29 6.90 9.92
C GLU A 455 -41.91 7.79 11.02
N LYS A 456 -42.41 9.00 10.72
CA LYS A 456 -43.02 9.84 11.78
C LYS A 456 -44.54 9.75 11.90
N ASP A 457 -45.26 9.47 10.82
CA ASP A 457 -46.73 9.45 10.90
C ASP A 457 -47.29 8.11 11.39
N VAL A 458 -46.52 7.00 11.30
CA VAL A 458 -46.99 5.70 11.79
C VAL A 458 -46.89 5.61 13.31
N SER A 459 -45.80 6.06 13.93
CA SER A 459 -45.67 6.02 15.40
C SER A 459 -46.49 7.09 16.13
N ALA A 460 -46.77 8.22 15.45
CA ALA A 460 -47.75 9.20 15.94
C ALA A 460 -49.18 8.63 15.85
N LYS A 461 -49.51 7.93 14.75
CA LYS A 461 -50.81 7.25 14.62
C LYS A 461 -50.93 6.02 15.50
N GLU A 462 -49.88 5.25 15.76
CA GLU A 462 -49.94 4.04 16.61
C GLU A 462 -50.30 4.41 18.06
N LYS A 463 -49.85 5.57 18.55
CA LYS A 463 -50.35 6.15 19.82
C LYS A 463 -51.78 6.69 19.74
N GLU A 464 -52.23 7.14 18.57
CA GLU A 464 -53.61 7.58 18.33
C GLU A 464 -54.57 6.38 18.22
N TRP A 465 -54.13 5.25 17.67
CA TRP A 465 -54.90 4.00 17.57
C TRP A 465 -55.03 3.26 18.91
N ASP A 466 -54.04 3.37 19.81
CA ASP A 466 -54.13 2.81 21.17
C ASP A 466 -55.07 3.60 22.10
N GLU A 467 -55.46 4.84 21.72
CA GLU A 467 -56.43 5.68 22.45
C GLU A 467 -57.84 5.67 21.82
N LEU A 468 -58.03 5.06 20.64
CA LEU A 468 -59.33 4.95 19.99
C LEU A 468 -60.06 3.68 20.48
N ASP A 469 -61.11 3.89 21.27
CA ASP A 469 -62.01 2.83 21.72
C ASP A 469 -62.63 2.11 20.52
N MET A 470 -62.74 0.78 20.59
CA MET A 470 -63.15 -0.08 19.48
C MET A 470 -64.60 0.18 19.04
N SER A 471 -65.34 1.00 19.79
CA SER A 471 -66.70 1.47 19.48
C SER A 471 -66.77 2.58 18.43
N ASP A 472 -65.67 3.29 18.14
CA ASP A 472 -65.68 4.46 17.25
C ASP A 472 -65.11 4.21 15.85
N MET A 473 -64.83 2.94 15.49
CA MET A 473 -64.43 2.60 14.13
C MET A 473 -65.59 2.79 13.15
N PRO A 474 -65.47 3.68 12.14
CA PRO A 474 -66.47 3.77 11.09
C PRO A 474 -66.43 2.47 10.27
N THR A 475 -67.55 1.76 10.21
CA THR A 475 -67.72 0.58 9.37
C THR A 475 -67.71 1.03 7.90
N TYR A 476 -66.54 1.10 7.29
CA TYR A 476 -66.45 1.31 5.84
C TYR A 476 -66.78 -0.02 5.14
N THR A 477 -68.04 -0.18 4.74
CA THR A 477 -68.43 -1.16 3.74
C THR A 477 -67.74 -0.81 2.42
N LEU A 478 -66.69 -1.55 2.07
CA LEU A 478 -66.08 -1.54 0.74
C LEU A 478 -67.11 -2.04 -0.28
N ASN A 479 -67.84 -1.10 -0.90
CA ASN A 479 -68.64 -1.40 -2.08
C ASN A 479 -67.69 -1.56 -3.28
N PHE A 480 -67.36 -2.80 -3.60
CA PHE A 480 -66.70 -3.13 -4.87
C PHE A 480 -67.71 -2.94 -6.01
N THR A 481 -67.82 -1.73 -6.55
CA THR A 481 -68.41 -1.53 -7.88
C THR A 481 -67.44 -2.03 -8.94
N THR A 482 -67.58 -3.30 -9.33
CA THR A 482 -67.02 -3.83 -10.57
C THR A 482 -67.70 -3.17 -11.75
N GLN A 483 -67.11 -2.08 -12.26
CA GLN A 483 -67.40 -1.60 -13.61
C GLN A 483 -66.64 -2.49 -14.61
N ILE A 484 -67.30 -3.58 -15.04
CA ILE A 484 -66.91 -4.32 -16.23
C ILE A 484 -67.28 -3.43 -17.42
N GLN A 485 -66.31 -2.67 -17.92
CA GLN A 485 -66.47 -1.93 -19.16
C GLN A 485 -66.32 -2.91 -20.33
N ASN A 486 -67.44 -3.44 -20.79
CA ASN A 486 -67.52 -4.15 -22.07
C ASN A 486 -67.12 -3.17 -23.17
N ARG A 487 -65.96 -3.41 -23.80
CA ARG A 487 -65.61 -2.84 -25.09
C ARG A 487 -66.38 -3.63 -26.14
N ASP A 488 -67.44 -3.02 -26.64
CA ASP A 488 -68.13 -3.53 -27.81
C ASP A 488 -67.20 -3.50 -29.03
N VAL A 489 -67.20 -4.64 -29.70
CA VAL A 489 -66.65 -4.87 -31.03
C VAL A 489 -67.64 -4.28 -32.02
N GLU A 490 -67.24 -3.22 -32.74
CA GLU A 490 -67.88 -2.84 -34.00
C GLU A 490 -66.90 -2.91 -35.16
N LYS A 491 -67.47 -3.29 -36.30
CA LYS A 491 -66.91 -3.93 -37.49
C LYS A 491 -66.05 -3.05 -38.37
#